data_AF-A0A1F4HE27-F1
#
_entry.id   AF-A0A1F4HE27-F1
#
_cell.length_a   1.000
_cell.length_b   1.000
_cell.length_c   1.000
_cell.angle_alpha   90.00
_cell.angle_beta   90.00
_cell.angle_gamma   90.00
#
_symmetry.space_group_name_H-M   'P 1'
#
loop_
_entity.id
_entity.type
_entity.pdbx_description
1 polymer ?
#
loop_
_entity_poly.entity_id
_entity_poly.type
_entity_poly.pdbx_seq_one_letter_code
_entity_poly.pdbx_strand_id
1 'polypeptide(L)'
;MADYDVQADVAVIGGGAAGVAAALEAGGAGATIALVEQADTLGGTAAISGGGCCLVGTPLQDSKGIHDTPELAFEDWVKCGQGEADEQWARYYIDHSLHDLYFWAEKLGARWVELQEMEGNSVPRWHRPANNGLGLMTAFINAMKSQGKTRVLAGSTADRLLLDNGRVCGVRSVDAKTGQPTEVHSKTVVVASGGFNSNLELVLEARPELKGFKVMEGSGPGAIGLGHRLLRELGGYFTHMENISFYVYATPDYRDPEAKRGLVFRGTPGYIWVNQQGRRFHDESRNGAPSATPALLRQNPPHAWAIVDAAMTGNMQVADPYYRDGDKIRRDKVQELLDQSPYIRKADTLRELAQKIEVDVPVFLEEVEAYNKAFDAGLKREPRFGKPLGPCNKFDTPPYRAIQLFPLARKNLGGVKTDMRCRVLNAHFEPIPGLYAAGELAGMAGGHINGKAGLEGTMMGPSLFSGRVAGGWAAHEAGFGPGFIGKTAPAGW
;
A
#
# COMPACT_ATOMS: atom_id res chain seq x y z
N MET A 1 32.20 -26.29 6.95
CA MET A 1 31.26 -25.20 6.57
C MET A 1 31.62 -24.82 5.17
N ALA A 2 30.62 -24.74 4.28
CA ALA A 2 30.89 -24.32 2.91
C ALA A 2 31.30 -22.83 2.93
N ASP A 3 32.05 -22.37 1.94
CA ASP A 3 32.56 -20.99 1.85
C ASP A 3 31.44 -19.91 1.70
N TYR A 4 30.18 -20.33 1.72
CA TYR A 4 28.99 -19.52 1.46
C TYR A 4 28.02 -19.44 2.65
N ASP A 5 28.37 -20.03 3.80
CA ASP A 5 27.54 -19.95 5.01
C ASP A 5 27.67 -18.55 5.63
N VAL A 6 26.54 -17.88 5.85
CA VAL A 6 26.48 -16.55 6.49
C VAL A 6 25.97 -16.72 7.92
N GLN A 7 26.68 -16.11 8.87
CA GLN A 7 26.27 -16.06 10.27
C GLN A 7 25.74 -14.66 10.60
N ALA A 8 24.62 -14.61 11.31
CA ALA A 8 24.05 -13.39 11.86
C ALA A 8 23.29 -13.71 13.16
N ASP A 9 23.00 -12.71 13.99
CA ASP A 9 22.11 -12.92 15.13
C ASP A 9 20.64 -12.97 14.67
N VAL A 10 20.28 -12.10 13.72
CA VAL A 10 18.93 -12.00 13.16
C VAL A 10 19.00 -12.08 11.63
N ALA A 11 18.24 -12.97 11.01
CA ALA A 11 18.00 -12.94 9.57
C ALA A 11 16.71 -12.16 9.26
N VAL A 12 16.74 -11.33 8.22
CA VAL A 12 15.57 -10.56 7.75
C VAL A 12 15.30 -10.93 6.28
N ILE A 13 14.07 -11.34 5.97
CA ILE A 13 13.64 -11.67 4.60
C ILE A 13 12.78 -10.52 4.06
N GLY A 14 13.31 -9.80 3.06
CA GLY A 14 12.68 -8.65 2.42
C GLY A 14 13.28 -7.32 2.88
N GLY A 15 13.68 -6.49 1.91
CA GLY A 15 14.28 -5.17 2.08
C GLY A 15 13.32 -4.01 1.87
N GLY A 16 12.01 -4.23 2.09
CA GLY A 16 10.98 -3.21 2.07
C GLY A 16 10.89 -2.42 3.37
N ALA A 17 9.80 -1.65 3.54
CA ALA A 17 9.57 -0.82 4.74
C ALA A 17 9.73 -1.60 6.06
N ALA A 18 9.00 -2.71 6.21
CA ALA A 18 9.03 -3.51 7.43
C ALA A 18 10.40 -4.15 7.70
N GLY A 19 11.06 -4.69 6.67
CA GLY A 19 12.35 -5.37 6.83
C GLY A 19 13.50 -4.42 7.14
N VAL A 20 13.55 -3.25 6.47
CA VAL A 20 14.54 -2.21 6.80
C VAL A 20 14.30 -1.66 8.21
N ALA A 21 13.05 -1.47 8.62
CA ALA A 21 12.72 -1.05 9.97
C ALA A 21 13.11 -2.12 11.02
N ALA A 22 12.91 -3.40 10.73
CA ALA A 22 13.34 -4.50 11.60
C ALA A 22 14.86 -4.56 11.74
N ALA A 23 15.59 -4.43 10.63
CA ALA A 23 17.06 -4.40 10.63
C ALA A 23 17.62 -3.19 11.40
N LEU A 24 17.01 -2.01 11.24
CA LEU A 24 17.37 -0.80 11.99
C LEU A 24 17.20 -0.96 13.50
N GLU A 25 16.06 -1.53 13.93
CA GLU A 25 15.76 -1.73 15.34
C GLU A 25 16.70 -2.78 15.95
N ALA A 26 16.85 -3.93 15.29
CA ALA A 26 17.73 -5.01 15.75
C ALA A 26 19.21 -4.56 15.78
N GLY A 27 19.67 -3.86 14.75
CA GLY A 27 21.02 -3.31 14.67
C GLY A 27 21.29 -2.25 15.75
N GLY A 28 20.28 -1.43 16.05
CA GLY A 28 20.30 -0.46 17.14
C GLY A 28 20.44 -1.12 18.53
N ALA A 29 19.85 -2.31 18.71
CA ALA A 29 20.03 -3.13 19.91
C ALA A 29 21.39 -3.85 19.99
N GLY A 30 22.18 -3.81 18.91
CA GLY A 30 23.54 -4.33 18.84
C GLY A 30 23.71 -5.63 18.07
N ALA A 31 22.61 -6.28 17.66
CA ALA A 31 22.61 -7.53 16.91
C ALA A 31 23.27 -7.37 15.53
N THR A 32 23.85 -8.45 15.00
CA THR A 32 24.27 -8.53 13.58
C THR A 32 23.12 -9.04 12.72
N ILE A 33 22.98 -8.48 11.51
CA ILE A 33 21.84 -8.76 10.62
C ILE A 33 22.33 -9.26 9.27
N ALA A 34 21.68 -10.32 8.77
CA ALA A 34 21.74 -10.72 7.37
C ALA A 34 20.37 -10.47 6.74
N LEU A 35 20.29 -9.52 5.80
CA LEU A 35 19.07 -9.15 5.10
C LEU A 35 19.09 -9.73 3.69
N VAL A 36 18.13 -10.60 3.39
CA VAL A 36 17.93 -11.22 2.06
C VAL A 36 16.87 -10.42 1.29
N GLU A 37 17.24 -9.91 0.11
CA GLU A 37 16.33 -9.17 -0.79
C GLU A 37 16.37 -9.81 -2.18
N GLN A 38 15.20 -10.12 -2.72
CA GLN A 38 15.07 -10.75 -4.03
C GLN A 38 15.44 -9.80 -5.17
N ALA A 39 15.11 -8.51 -5.04
CA ALA A 39 15.48 -7.50 -6.02
C ALA A 39 16.96 -7.11 -5.90
N ASP A 40 17.52 -6.53 -6.96
CA ASP A 40 18.88 -5.96 -6.94
C ASP A 40 19.00 -4.73 -6.00
N THR A 41 17.86 -4.15 -5.58
CA THR A 41 17.82 -2.96 -4.72
C THR A 41 16.78 -3.10 -3.61
N LEU A 42 17.06 -2.45 -2.48
CA LEU A 42 16.13 -2.34 -1.36
C LEU A 42 15.03 -1.31 -1.65
N GLY A 43 13.93 -1.40 -0.91
CA GLY A 43 12.84 -0.43 -0.94
C GLY A 43 11.47 -1.04 -1.26
N GLY A 44 11.43 -2.09 -2.08
CA GLY A 44 10.20 -2.77 -2.49
C GLY A 44 9.10 -1.81 -2.97
N THR A 45 7.82 -2.19 -2.77
CA THR A 45 6.66 -1.34 -3.08
C THR A 45 6.70 0.01 -2.34
N ALA A 46 7.35 0.07 -1.16
CA ALA A 46 7.41 1.26 -0.35
C ALA A 46 8.13 2.42 -1.07
N ALA A 47 9.28 2.14 -1.71
CA ALA A 47 10.08 3.15 -2.40
C ALA A 47 9.38 3.78 -3.62
N ILE A 48 8.43 3.08 -4.26
CA ILE A 48 7.67 3.59 -5.41
C ILE A 48 6.29 4.15 -5.03
N SER A 49 5.96 4.16 -3.73
CA SER A 49 4.66 4.61 -3.24
C SER A 49 4.61 6.12 -2.98
N GLY A 50 3.41 6.63 -2.68
CA GLY A 50 3.23 7.99 -2.17
C GLY A 50 3.84 8.24 -0.78
N GLY A 51 4.23 7.19 -0.04
CA GLY A 51 4.89 7.31 1.26
C GLY A 51 3.99 7.71 2.43
N GLY A 52 2.68 7.80 2.21
CA GLY A 52 1.73 8.28 3.20
C GLY A 52 1.65 7.43 4.46
N CYS A 53 1.71 8.06 5.63
CA CYS A 53 1.51 7.43 6.92
C CYS A 53 0.37 8.11 7.69
N CYS A 54 -0.49 7.33 8.33
CA CYS A 54 -1.46 7.84 9.30
C CYS A 54 -0.71 8.14 10.61
N LEU A 55 -0.52 9.41 10.95
CA LEU A 55 0.20 9.84 12.16
C LEU A 55 -0.70 10.78 12.96
N VAL A 56 -0.71 10.64 14.28
CA VAL A 56 -1.68 11.30 15.16
C VAL A 56 -0.95 12.24 16.13
N GLY A 57 -1.52 13.42 16.36
CA GLY A 57 -0.99 14.40 17.30
C GLY A 57 0.38 14.95 16.92
N THR A 58 0.61 15.25 15.64
CA THR A 58 1.95 15.63 15.17
C THR A 58 2.18 17.15 15.20
N PRO A 59 3.45 17.60 15.31
CA PRO A 59 3.77 19.02 15.13
C PRO A 59 3.29 19.60 13.79
N LEU A 60 3.23 18.79 12.74
CA LEU A 60 2.72 19.22 11.44
C LEU A 60 1.20 19.46 11.48
N GLN A 61 0.44 18.67 12.25
CA GLN A 61 -0.98 18.94 12.50
C GLN A 61 -1.17 20.22 13.32
N ASP A 62 -0.40 20.37 14.41
CA ASP A 62 -0.45 21.56 15.27
C ASP A 62 -0.16 22.85 14.51
N SER A 63 0.88 22.85 13.65
CA SER A 63 1.24 23.99 12.81
C SER A 63 0.15 24.41 11.81
N LYS A 64 -0.81 23.53 11.53
CA LYS A 64 -1.99 23.81 10.69
C LYS A 64 -3.26 24.05 11.51
N GLY A 65 -3.16 24.12 12.84
CA GLY A 65 -4.31 24.29 13.74
C GLY A 65 -5.25 23.09 13.75
N ILE A 66 -4.74 21.89 13.44
CA ILE A 66 -5.52 20.65 13.45
C ILE A 66 -5.36 19.99 14.80
N HIS A 67 -6.46 19.85 15.54
CA HIS A 67 -6.52 19.12 16.79
C HIS A 67 -6.93 17.66 16.52
N ASP A 68 -5.97 16.74 16.59
CA ASP A 68 -6.19 15.30 16.42
C ASP A 68 -5.81 14.56 17.71
N THR A 69 -6.55 13.49 18.05
CA THR A 69 -6.34 12.72 19.27
C THR A 69 -6.29 11.21 18.96
N PRO A 70 -5.61 10.40 19.79
CA PRO A 70 -5.63 8.95 19.67
C PRO A 70 -7.05 8.36 19.59
N GLU A 71 -7.97 8.88 20.41
CA GLU A 71 -9.37 8.44 20.47
C GLU A 71 -10.10 8.73 19.17
N LEU A 72 -9.99 9.95 18.63
CA LEU A 72 -10.62 10.32 17.36
C LEU A 72 -10.08 9.48 16.20
N ALA A 73 -8.76 9.28 16.15
CA ALA A 73 -8.12 8.45 15.15
C ALA A 73 -8.56 6.98 15.26
N PHE A 74 -8.74 6.46 16.48
CA PHE A 74 -9.19 5.10 16.72
C PHE A 74 -10.65 4.89 16.28
N GLU A 75 -11.54 5.82 16.61
CA GLU A 75 -12.94 5.78 16.16
C GLU A 75 -13.06 5.77 14.63
N ASP A 76 -12.31 6.65 13.95
CA ASP A 76 -12.27 6.70 12.48
C ASP A 76 -11.73 5.39 11.88
N TRP A 77 -10.69 4.82 12.50
CA TRP A 77 -10.06 3.57 12.04
C TRP A 77 -11.01 2.37 12.18
N VAL A 78 -11.63 2.18 13.35
CA VAL A 78 -12.57 1.08 13.61
C VAL A 78 -13.79 1.17 12.69
N LYS A 79 -14.31 2.40 12.51
CA LYS A 79 -15.42 2.66 11.58
C LYS A 79 -15.04 2.30 10.14
N CYS A 80 -13.83 2.69 9.70
CA CYS A 80 -13.31 2.36 8.37
C CYS A 80 -13.15 0.85 8.18
N GLY A 81 -12.67 0.15 9.21
CA GLY A 81 -12.51 -1.30 9.24
C GLY A 81 -13.82 -2.09 9.25
N GLN A 82 -14.97 -1.42 9.27
CA GLN A 82 -16.32 -2.01 9.22
C GLN A 82 -16.58 -3.03 10.34
N GLY A 83 -16.04 -2.78 11.54
CA GLY A 83 -16.20 -3.65 12.70
C GLY A 83 -15.28 -4.88 12.72
N GLU A 84 -14.30 -4.95 11.82
CA GLU A 84 -13.35 -6.08 11.73
C GLU A 84 -11.88 -5.68 11.92
N ALA A 85 -11.61 -4.43 12.33
CA ALA A 85 -10.24 -4.01 12.61
C ALA A 85 -9.70 -4.74 13.86
N ASP A 86 -8.42 -5.15 13.83
CA ASP A 86 -7.73 -5.62 15.04
C ASP A 86 -7.47 -4.42 15.97
N GLU A 87 -8.42 -4.17 16.87
CA GLU A 87 -8.43 -2.99 17.74
C GLU A 87 -7.19 -2.88 18.64
N GLN A 88 -6.63 -4.00 19.08
CA GLN A 88 -5.42 -4.00 19.90
C GLN A 88 -4.22 -3.48 19.09
N TRP A 89 -4.07 -3.98 17.86
CA TRP A 89 -3.02 -3.50 16.97
C TRP A 89 -3.24 -2.07 16.49
N ALA A 90 -4.49 -1.69 16.19
CA ALA A 90 -4.83 -0.34 15.79
C ALA A 90 -4.50 0.66 16.91
N ARG A 91 -4.92 0.37 18.16
CA ARG A 91 -4.60 1.19 19.32
C ARG A 91 -3.10 1.26 19.56
N TYR A 92 -2.42 0.12 19.52
CA TYR A 92 -0.97 0.07 19.72
C TYR A 92 -0.21 0.87 18.67
N TYR A 93 -0.63 0.83 17.40
CA TYR A 93 -0.04 1.70 16.38
C TYR A 93 -0.32 3.19 16.63
N ILE A 94 -1.57 3.55 16.93
CA ILE A 94 -1.99 4.95 17.12
C ILE A 94 -1.20 5.59 18.26
N ASP A 95 -1.15 4.93 19.42
CA ASP A 95 -0.49 5.43 20.62
C ASP A 95 1.03 5.61 20.42
N HIS A 96 1.62 4.90 19.46
CA HIS A 96 3.04 4.95 19.12
C HIS A 96 3.35 5.79 17.86
N SER A 97 2.35 6.20 17.08
CA SER A 97 2.54 6.84 15.78
C SER A 97 3.34 8.15 15.87
N LEU A 98 3.19 8.91 16.96
CA LEU A 98 3.93 10.16 17.18
C LEU A 98 5.43 9.92 17.43
N HIS A 99 5.78 9.20 18.49
CA HIS A 99 7.20 9.06 18.85
C HIS A 99 7.91 7.99 18.05
N ASP A 100 7.25 6.86 17.82
CA ASP A 100 7.87 5.70 17.18
C ASP A 100 7.71 5.63 15.66
N LEU A 101 7.06 6.63 15.07
CA LEU A 101 7.06 6.75 13.62
C LEU A 101 7.35 8.18 13.17
N TYR A 102 6.60 9.20 13.63
CA TYR A 102 6.83 10.57 13.19
C TYR A 102 8.24 11.07 13.56
N PHE A 103 8.57 11.13 14.86
CA PHE A 103 9.86 11.64 15.33
C PHE A 103 11.02 10.69 15.04
N TRP A 104 10.77 9.38 15.11
CA TRP A 104 11.74 8.38 14.69
C TRP A 104 12.16 8.58 13.23
N ALA A 105 11.20 8.80 12.32
CA ALA A 105 11.50 9.02 10.92
C ALA A 105 12.31 10.31 10.71
N GLU A 106 11.95 11.41 11.38
CA GLU A 106 12.70 12.68 11.31
C GLU A 106 14.13 12.53 11.81
N LYS A 107 14.35 11.81 12.91
CA LYS A 107 15.69 11.51 13.44
C LYS A 107 16.56 10.77 12.43
N LEU A 108 15.96 9.94 11.57
CA LEU A 108 16.65 9.21 10.51
C LEU A 108 16.81 10.01 9.22
N GLY A 109 16.38 11.27 9.19
CA GLY A 109 16.55 12.18 8.06
C GLY A 109 15.34 12.28 7.12
N ALA A 110 14.21 11.66 7.46
CA ALA A 110 12.96 11.92 6.75
C ALA A 110 12.41 13.32 7.08
N ARG A 111 11.56 13.83 6.20
CA ARG A 111 10.86 15.11 6.42
C ARG A 111 9.41 14.97 6.00
N TRP A 112 8.48 15.32 6.88
CA TRP A 112 7.06 15.38 6.56
C TRP A 112 6.74 16.75 5.95
N VAL A 113 6.14 16.77 4.76
CA VAL A 113 5.96 18.01 3.97
C VAL A 113 4.51 18.30 3.61
N GLU A 114 3.63 17.31 3.73
CA GLU A 114 2.23 17.50 3.38
C GLU A 114 1.32 16.74 4.34
N LEU A 115 0.18 17.37 4.60
CA LEU A 115 -0.97 16.81 5.30
C LEU A 115 -2.15 16.89 4.33
N GLN A 116 -2.79 15.75 4.09
CA GLN A 116 -3.93 15.66 3.17
C GLN A 116 -5.19 15.20 3.90
N GLU A 117 -6.31 15.82 3.55
CA GLU A 117 -7.64 15.32 3.92
C GLU A 117 -7.94 14.04 3.13
N MET A 118 -8.26 12.97 3.84
CA MET A 118 -8.50 11.65 3.27
C MET A 118 -9.84 11.12 3.74
N GLU A 119 -10.56 10.47 2.84
CA GLU A 119 -11.85 9.85 3.14
C GLU A 119 -11.79 8.98 4.41
N GLY A 120 -12.82 9.09 5.24
CA GLY A 120 -12.97 8.32 6.46
C GLY A 120 -12.30 8.93 7.69
N ASN A 121 -11.40 9.91 7.51
CA ASN A 121 -10.81 10.64 8.63
C ASN A 121 -11.66 11.88 8.97
N SER A 122 -11.88 12.10 10.27
CA SER A 122 -12.54 13.28 10.82
C SER A 122 -11.65 14.52 10.76
N VAL A 123 -10.31 14.35 10.79
CA VAL A 123 -9.33 15.42 10.58
C VAL A 123 -8.15 14.94 9.71
N PRO A 124 -7.40 15.83 9.03
CA PRO A 124 -6.25 15.41 8.22
C PRO A 124 -5.14 14.79 9.08
N ARG A 125 -4.85 13.51 8.81
CA ARG A 125 -3.78 12.74 9.47
C ARG A 125 -2.93 11.89 8.53
N TRP A 126 -3.14 12.04 7.23
CA TRP A 126 -2.30 11.44 6.22
C TRP A 126 -1.08 12.32 5.97
N HIS A 127 0.09 11.86 6.40
CA HIS A 127 1.35 12.58 6.31
C HIS A 127 2.16 12.08 5.12
N ARG A 128 2.51 12.98 4.20
CA ARG A 128 3.42 12.68 3.10
C ARG A 128 4.84 13.10 3.44
N PRO A 129 5.83 12.24 3.21
CA PRO A 129 7.23 12.62 3.27
C PRO A 129 7.67 13.38 2.01
N ALA A 130 8.73 14.18 2.13
CA ALA A 130 9.46 14.73 0.99
C ALA A 130 9.91 13.60 0.07
N ASN A 131 9.76 13.76 -1.25
CA ASN A 131 10.09 12.73 -2.23
C ASN A 131 9.32 11.40 -2.03
N ASN A 132 8.12 11.46 -1.45
CA ASN A 132 7.23 10.31 -1.28
C ASN A 132 7.89 9.12 -0.56
N GLY A 133 7.42 7.89 -0.84
CA GLY A 133 7.97 6.69 -0.23
C GLY A 133 9.45 6.47 -0.55
N LEU A 134 9.94 7.00 -1.67
CA LEU A 134 11.36 6.98 -2.02
C LEU A 134 12.19 7.74 -0.98
N GLY A 135 11.78 8.95 -0.60
CA GLY A 135 12.47 9.75 0.41
C GLY A 135 12.56 9.06 1.78
N LEU A 136 11.46 8.46 2.25
CA LEU A 136 11.45 7.66 3.49
C LEU A 136 12.41 6.48 3.39
N MET A 137 12.30 5.68 2.34
CA MET A 137 13.14 4.49 2.19
C MET A 137 14.62 4.86 2.03
N THR A 138 14.95 5.93 1.30
CA THR A 138 16.33 6.42 1.20
C THR A 138 16.89 6.77 2.58
N ALA A 139 16.15 7.51 3.40
CA ALA A 139 16.56 7.87 4.76
C ALA A 139 16.83 6.61 5.60
N PHE A 140 15.90 5.66 5.62
CA PHE A 140 16.01 4.45 6.44
C PHE A 140 17.08 3.49 5.96
N ILE A 141 17.22 3.28 4.64
CA ILE A 141 18.28 2.45 4.07
C ILE A 141 19.66 3.05 4.39
N ASN A 142 19.81 4.37 4.29
CA ASN A 142 21.07 5.04 4.62
C ASN A 142 21.41 4.91 6.11
N ALA A 143 20.41 5.08 7.00
CA ALA A 143 20.59 4.87 8.43
C ALA A 143 20.94 3.41 8.77
N MET A 144 20.31 2.43 8.10
CA MET A 144 20.61 1.01 8.30
C MET A 144 22.04 0.68 7.88
N LYS A 145 22.49 1.23 6.75
CA LYS A 145 23.86 1.07 6.27
C LYS A 145 24.87 1.73 7.20
N SER A 146 24.57 2.93 7.72
CA SER A 146 25.49 3.68 8.59
C SER A 146 25.69 3.03 9.97
N GLN A 147 24.73 2.20 10.43
CA GLN A 147 24.92 1.38 11.64
C GLN A 147 26.05 0.34 11.48
N GLY A 148 26.39 -0.07 10.25
CA GLY A 148 27.43 -1.07 10.00
C GLY A 148 27.12 -2.48 10.53
N LYS A 149 25.85 -2.76 10.87
CA LYS A 149 25.39 -4.03 11.46
C LYS A 149 24.77 -5.00 10.46
N THR A 150 24.43 -4.53 9.26
CA THR A 150 23.64 -5.29 8.29
C THR A 150 24.46 -5.69 7.08
N ARG A 151 24.56 -7.00 6.83
CA ARG A 151 25.01 -7.57 5.55
C ARG A 151 23.78 -7.77 4.66
N VAL A 152 23.79 -7.13 3.49
CA VAL A 152 22.68 -7.24 2.51
C VAL A 152 23.05 -8.26 1.43
N LEU A 153 22.18 -9.25 1.25
CA LEU A 153 22.20 -10.24 0.17
C LEU A 153 21.11 -9.86 -0.84
N ALA A 154 21.38 -8.85 -1.67
CA ALA A 154 20.48 -8.40 -2.73
C ALA A 154 20.54 -9.33 -3.94
N GLY A 155 19.49 -9.37 -4.76
CA GLY A 155 19.37 -10.30 -5.88
C GLY A 155 19.24 -11.76 -5.44
N SER A 156 18.85 -12.03 -4.19
CA SER A 156 18.80 -13.37 -3.60
C SER A 156 17.39 -13.70 -3.10
N THR A 157 16.83 -14.81 -3.55
CA THR A 157 15.46 -15.22 -3.18
C THR A 157 15.51 -16.22 -2.02
N ALA A 158 14.86 -15.89 -0.90
CA ALA A 158 14.65 -16.86 0.18
C ALA A 158 13.69 -17.97 -0.28
N ASP A 159 14.11 -19.23 -0.19
CA ASP A 159 13.33 -20.36 -0.72
C ASP A 159 12.98 -21.43 0.31
N ARG A 160 13.66 -21.45 1.47
CA ARG A 160 13.43 -22.37 2.58
C ARG A 160 13.87 -21.77 3.92
N LEU A 161 13.06 -21.97 4.97
CA LEU A 161 13.47 -21.68 6.35
C LEU A 161 14.23 -22.88 6.94
N LEU A 162 15.31 -22.61 7.67
CA LEU A 162 16.13 -23.63 8.32
C LEU A 162 15.57 -23.94 9.71
N LEU A 163 15.57 -25.22 10.08
CA LEU A 163 15.02 -25.71 11.34
C LEU A 163 16.08 -26.49 12.13
N ASP A 164 16.08 -26.30 13.45
CA ASP A 164 16.77 -27.14 14.41
C ASP A 164 15.78 -27.53 15.53
N ASN A 165 15.50 -28.83 15.67
CA ASN A 165 14.52 -29.36 16.64
C ASN A 165 13.17 -28.61 16.64
N GLY A 166 12.68 -28.24 15.44
CA GLY A 166 11.41 -27.52 15.26
C GLY A 166 11.48 -25.99 15.49
N ARG A 167 12.62 -25.45 15.93
CA ARG A 167 12.87 -24.01 16.03
C ARG A 167 13.45 -23.49 14.72
N VAL A 168 12.98 -22.32 14.26
CA VAL A 168 13.57 -21.64 13.10
C VAL A 168 14.93 -21.06 13.49
N CYS A 169 15.97 -21.43 12.73
CA CYS A 169 17.37 -21.09 13.01
C CYS A 169 18.10 -20.48 11.80
N GLY A 170 17.35 -20.01 10.79
CA GLY A 170 17.94 -19.41 9.61
C GLY A 170 17.08 -19.49 8.36
N VAL A 171 17.68 -19.12 7.24
CA VAL A 171 17.04 -19.14 5.92
C VAL A 171 18.06 -19.54 4.87
N ARG A 172 17.62 -20.36 3.91
CA ARG A 172 18.34 -20.59 2.65
C ARG A 172 17.82 -19.61 1.60
N SER A 173 18.75 -18.97 0.91
CA SER A 173 18.48 -18.12 -0.24
C SER A 173 19.23 -18.58 -1.48
N VAL A 174 18.72 -18.24 -2.66
CA VAL A 174 19.35 -18.55 -3.95
C VAL A 174 19.59 -17.25 -4.70
N ASP A 175 20.84 -17.00 -5.08
CA ASP A 175 21.21 -15.86 -5.90
C ASP A 175 20.61 -16.00 -7.31
N ALA A 176 19.89 -14.98 -7.76
CA ALA A 176 19.13 -15.02 -9.00
C ALA A 176 20.01 -15.05 -10.27
N LYS A 177 21.28 -14.61 -10.19
CA LYS A 177 22.19 -14.53 -11.33
C LYS A 177 23.04 -15.79 -11.47
N THR A 178 23.51 -16.32 -10.35
CA THR A 178 24.44 -17.45 -10.30
C THR A 178 23.76 -18.78 -10.01
N GLY A 179 22.54 -18.75 -9.45
CA GLY A 179 21.85 -19.95 -8.95
C GLY A 179 22.49 -20.54 -7.69
N GLN A 180 23.48 -19.85 -7.11
CA GLN A 180 24.22 -20.32 -5.96
C GLN A 180 23.35 -20.24 -4.69
N PRO A 181 23.20 -21.34 -3.93
CA PRO A 181 22.55 -21.29 -2.64
C PRO A 181 23.47 -20.67 -1.58
N THR A 182 22.88 -19.95 -0.63
CA THR A 182 23.51 -19.39 0.56
C THR A 182 22.64 -19.74 1.75
N GLU A 183 23.22 -20.36 2.78
CA GLU A 183 22.53 -20.56 4.06
C GLU A 183 22.92 -19.46 5.03
N VAL A 184 21.91 -18.76 5.53
CA VAL A 184 22.03 -17.75 6.59
C VAL A 184 21.60 -18.42 7.89
N HIS A 185 22.55 -18.74 8.76
CA HIS A 185 22.26 -19.23 10.11
C HIS A 185 22.07 -18.05 11.06
N SER A 186 21.02 -18.12 11.88
CA SER A 186 20.66 -17.06 12.82
C SER A 186 19.87 -17.59 14.01
N LYS A 187 19.79 -16.79 15.08
CA LYS A 187 19.02 -17.17 16.28
C LYS A 187 17.52 -16.94 16.09
N THR A 188 17.17 -15.94 15.28
CA THR A 188 15.79 -15.57 14.94
C THR A 188 15.68 -15.12 13.49
N VAL A 189 14.50 -15.27 12.89
CA VAL A 189 14.19 -14.86 11.52
C VAL A 189 12.95 -13.95 11.51
N VAL A 190 13.07 -12.79 10.87
CA VAL A 190 11.96 -11.87 10.61
C VAL A 190 11.58 -11.95 9.13
N VAL A 191 10.34 -12.37 8.83
CA VAL A 191 9.81 -12.42 7.47
C VAL A 191 9.01 -11.14 7.20
N ALA A 192 9.50 -10.32 6.26
CA ALA A 192 8.96 -9.01 5.89
C ALA A 192 8.84 -8.87 4.36
N SER A 193 8.39 -9.95 3.70
CA SER A 193 8.43 -10.11 2.23
C SER A 193 7.35 -9.34 1.45
N GLY A 194 6.49 -8.57 2.12
CA GLY A 194 5.34 -7.92 1.49
C GLY A 194 4.19 -8.88 1.13
N GLY A 195 3.21 -8.36 0.38
CA GLY A 195 2.00 -9.06 -0.04
C GLY A 195 2.13 -10.00 -1.24
N PHE A 196 0.99 -10.31 -1.86
CA PHE A 196 0.86 -11.18 -3.03
C PHE A 196 0.09 -10.54 -4.21
N ASN A 197 -0.19 -9.23 -4.15
CA ASN A 197 -1.04 -8.54 -5.14
C ASN A 197 -0.44 -8.36 -6.55
N SER A 198 0.78 -8.83 -6.78
CA SER A 198 1.37 -8.99 -8.12
C SER A 198 1.36 -10.45 -8.59
N ASN A 199 0.59 -11.30 -7.93
CA ASN A 199 0.28 -12.67 -8.34
C ASN A 199 -1.25 -12.81 -8.45
N LEU A 200 -1.77 -12.65 -9.68
CA LEU A 200 -3.21 -12.72 -9.92
C LEU A 200 -3.82 -14.08 -9.60
N GLU A 201 -3.06 -15.17 -9.67
CA GLU A 201 -3.55 -16.49 -9.28
C GLU A 201 -3.91 -16.51 -7.79
N LEU A 202 -3.01 -16.02 -6.93
CA LEU A 202 -3.28 -15.90 -5.49
C LEU A 202 -4.39 -14.89 -5.18
N VAL A 203 -4.45 -13.78 -5.92
CA VAL A 203 -5.55 -12.81 -5.80
C VAL A 203 -6.90 -13.46 -6.11
N LEU A 204 -6.99 -14.22 -7.19
CA LEU A 204 -8.24 -14.88 -7.62
C LEU A 204 -8.55 -16.15 -6.80
N GLU A 205 -7.57 -16.77 -6.15
CA GLU A 205 -7.80 -17.79 -5.13
C GLU A 205 -8.47 -17.18 -3.90
N ALA A 206 -7.97 -16.03 -3.42
CA ALA A 206 -8.56 -15.29 -2.31
C ALA A 206 -9.89 -14.60 -2.66
N ARG A 207 -10.12 -14.26 -3.94
CA ARG A 207 -11.32 -13.57 -4.45
C ARG A 207 -11.94 -14.33 -5.62
N PRO A 208 -12.51 -15.52 -5.37
CA PRO A 208 -13.02 -16.39 -6.43
C PRO A 208 -14.17 -15.78 -7.22
N GLU A 209 -14.92 -14.83 -6.66
CA GLU A 209 -16.01 -14.13 -7.35
C GLU A 209 -15.52 -13.15 -8.43
N LEU A 210 -14.23 -12.80 -8.43
CA LEU A 210 -13.60 -12.00 -9.48
C LEU A 210 -13.10 -12.85 -10.66
N LYS A 211 -13.19 -14.18 -10.57
CA LYS A 211 -12.82 -15.07 -11.68
C LYS A 211 -13.70 -14.81 -12.89
N GLY A 212 -13.08 -14.66 -14.06
CA GLY A 212 -13.76 -14.33 -15.32
C GLY A 212 -13.87 -12.83 -15.59
N PHE A 213 -13.48 -11.97 -14.65
CA PHE A 213 -13.38 -10.53 -14.85
C PHE A 213 -11.93 -10.05 -14.91
N LYS A 214 -11.71 -8.87 -15.50
CA LYS A 214 -10.38 -8.25 -15.54
C LYS A 214 -10.04 -7.66 -14.17
N VAL A 215 -8.97 -8.18 -13.57
CA VAL A 215 -8.30 -7.65 -12.38
C VAL A 215 -6.84 -7.42 -12.75
N MET A 216 -6.27 -6.31 -12.27
CA MET A 216 -4.91 -5.90 -12.60
C MET A 216 -3.96 -6.02 -11.40
N GLU A 217 -2.70 -6.22 -11.71
CA GLU A 217 -1.57 -6.22 -10.77
C GLU A 217 -1.14 -4.79 -10.48
N GLY A 218 -1.22 -4.43 -9.20
CA GLY A 218 -0.92 -3.08 -8.75
C GLY A 218 0.29 -2.96 -7.85
N SER A 219 0.81 -4.04 -7.30
CA SER A 219 1.92 -3.97 -6.33
C SER A 219 3.29 -3.98 -6.99
N GLY A 220 4.34 -3.79 -6.20
CA GLY A 220 5.71 -3.93 -6.69
C GLY A 220 5.96 -5.34 -7.24
N PRO A 221 6.82 -5.51 -8.26
CA PRO A 221 6.99 -6.80 -8.96
C PRO A 221 7.33 -8.00 -8.07
N GLY A 222 7.96 -7.78 -6.90
CA GLY A 222 8.29 -8.84 -5.94
C GLY A 222 7.15 -9.24 -5.00
N ALA A 223 5.98 -8.59 -5.07
CA ALA A 223 4.83 -8.89 -4.21
C ALA A 223 4.04 -10.11 -4.72
N ILE A 224 4.71 -11.27 -4.76
CA ILE A 224 4.20 -12.52 -5.38
C ILE A 224 3.86 -13.63 -4.36
N GLY A 225 3.92 -13.32 -3.06
CA GLY A 225 3.51 -14.26 -2.01
C GLY A 225 4.55 -15.28 -1.54
N LEU A 226 5.86 -15.08 -1.80
CA LEU A 226 6.90 -16.03 -1.39
C LEU A 226 6.94 -16.27 0.13
N GLY A 227 6.91 -15.21 0.94
CA GLY A 227 6.85 -15.37 2.39
C GLY A 227 5.56 -16.04 2.87
N HIS A 228 4.45 -15.90 2.14
CA HIS A 228 3.21 -16.61 2.46
C HIS A 228 3.40 -18.12 2.33
N ARG A 229 4.04 -18.57 1.25
CA ARG A 229 4.41 -19.98 1.06
C ARG A 229 5.31 -20.48 2.18
N LEU A 230 6.41 -19.78 2.48
CA LEU A 230 7.37 -20.18 3.52
C LEU A 230 6.70 -20.35 4.89
N LEU A 231 5.82 -19.44 5.28
CA LEU A 231 5.14 -19.50 6.57
C LEU A 231 4.04 -20.58 6.59
N ARG A 232 3.33 -20.82 5.47
CA ARG A 232 2.35 -21.92 5.37
C ARG A 232 3.01 -23.29 5.53
N GLU A 233 4.19 -23.49 4.95
CA GLU A 233 4.97 -24.74 5.06
C GLU A 233 5.32 -25.08 6.53
N LEU A 234 5.42 -24.08 7.40
CA LEU A 234 5.66 -24.24 8.84
C LEU A 234 4.38 -24.24 9.70
N GLY A 235 3.20 -24.22 9.08
CA GLY A 235 1.91 -24.21 9.80
C GLY A 235 1.49 -22.84 10.34
N GLY A 236 2.07 -21.74 9.83
CA GLY A 236 1.65 -20.38 10.16
C GLY A 236 0.17 -20.16 9.79
N TYR A 237 -0.59 -19.61 10.72
CA TYR A 237 -2.02 -19.38 10.56
C TYR A 237 -2.27 -18.09 9.78
N PHE A 238 -2.92 -18.21 8.62
CA PHE A 238 -3.32 -17.06 7.79
C PHE A 238 -4.80 -16.75 7.99
N THR A 239 -5.12 -15.45 8.05
CA THR A 239 -6.48 -14.98 8.25
C THR A 239 -6.83 -13.84 7.30
N HIS A 240 -8.13 -13.71 6.98
CA HIS A 240 -8.70 -12.62 6.18
C HIS A 240 -8.03 -12.39 4.82
N MET A 241 -7.56 -13.45 4.16
CA MET A 241 -6.81 -13.34 2.90
C MET A 241 -7.62 -12.72 1.75
N GLU A 242 -8.94 -12.80 1.84
CA GLU A 242 -9.92 -12.15 0.96
C GLU A 242 -9.99 -10.62 1.14
N ASN A 243 -9.52 -10.08 2.26
CA ASN A 243 -9.49 -8.65 2.49
C ASN A 243 -8.33 -8.02 1.70
N ILE A 244 -8.60 -7.72 0.43
CA ILE A 244 -7.69 -7.06 -0.50
C ILE A 244 -8.21 -5.65 -0.78
N SER A 245 -7.34 -4.66 -0.59
CA SER A 245 -7.61 -3.28 -0.99
C SER A 245 -7.32 -3.14 -2.49
N PHE A 246 -8.34 -2.72 -3.24
CA PHE A 246 -8.23 -2.41 -4.67
C PHE A 246 -8.21 -0.92 -4.89
N TYR A 247 -7.30 -0.44 -5.73
CA TYR A 247 -7.51 0.84 -6.40
C TYR A 247 -8.42 0.61 -7.60
N VAL A 248 -9.44 1.45 -7.74
CA VAL A 248 -10.46 1.30 -8.79
C VAL A 248 -10.47 2.47 -9.77
N TYR A 249 -9.42 3.28 -9.71
CA TYR A 249 -9.12 4.42 -10.58
C TYR A 249 -7.82 4.14 -11.32
N ALA A 250 -7.76 2.97 -11.96
CA ALA A 250 -6.61 2.50 -12.70
C ALA A 250 -7.00 1.97 -14.07
N THR A 251 -6.17 2.23 -15.07
CA THR A 251 -6.30 1.72 -16.44
C THR A 251 -5.16 0.75 -16.73
N PRO A 252 -5.29 -0.23 -17.64
CA PRO A 252 -4.18 -1.09 -17.99
C PRO A 252 -3.03 -0.30 -18.63
N ASP A 253 -1.80 -0.73 -18.36
CA ASP A 253 -0.61 -0.22 -19.02
C ASP A 253 -0.59 -0.70 -20.47
N TYR A 254 -0.67 0.22 -21.43
CA TYR A 254 -0.67 -0.11 -22.86
C TYR A 254 0.65 -0.76 -23.32
N ARG A 255 1.72 -0.62 -22.53
CA ARG A 255 3.04 -1.21 -22.81
C ARG A 255 3.14 -2.65 -22.34
N ASP A 256 2.20 -3.10 -21.51
CA ASP A 256 2.08 -4.49 -21.10
C ASP A 256 1.19 -5.25 -22.10
N PRO A 257 1.75 -6.15 -22.92
CA PRO A 257 0.98 -6.89 -23.92
C PRO A 257 -0.07 -7.80 -23.30
N GLU A 258 0.10 -8.22 -22.04
CA GLU A 258 -0.90 -9.03 -21.33
C GLU A 258 -1.97 -8.16 -20.64
N ALA A 259 -1.75 -6.84 -20.57
CA ALA A 259 -2.60 -5.87 -19.90
C ALA A 259 -3.02 -6.31 -18.48
N LYS A 260 -2.05 -6.88 -17.75
CA LYS A 260 -2.15 -7.27 -16.34
C LYS A 260 -1.72 -6.12 -15.43
N ARG A 261 -0.69 -5.37 -15.82
CA ARG A 261 -0.22 -4.20 -15.08
C ARG A 261 -1.20 -3.05 -15.17
N GLY A 262 -1.55 -2.45 -14.03
CA GLY A 262 -2.40 -1.26 -13.99
C GLY A 262 -1.66 0.04 -13.64
N LEU A 263 -2.14 1.13 -14.22
CA LEU A 263 -1.65 2.50 -14.03
C LEU A 263 -2.69 3.32 -13.29
N VAL A 264 -2.29 3.83 -12.13
CA VAL A 264 -3.12 4.68 -11.28
C VAL A 264 -2.96 6.13 -11.72
N PHE A 265 -4.04 6.78 -12.10
CA PHE A 265 -4.04 8.21 -12.40
C PHE A 265 -4.52 9.04 -11.20
N ARG A 266 -4.03 10.28 -11.11
CA ARG A 266 -4.31 11.25 -10.05
C ARG A 266 -4.38 12.66 -10.64
N GLY A 267 -4.79 13.64 -9.84
CA GLY A 267 -4.74 15.05 -10.23
C GLY A 267 -5.77 15.43 -11.30
N THR A 268 -6.89 14.70 -11.35
CA THR A 268 -7.99 14.93 -12.29
C THR A 268 -9.26 15.29 -11.54
N PRO A 269 -9.31 16.37 -10.75
CA PRO A 269 -10.53 16.72 -10.03
C PRO A 269 -11.67 17.02 -11.04
N GLY A 270 -12.89 16.57 -10.74
CA GLY A 270 -14.06 16.80 -11.59
C GLY A 270 -14.44 15.68 -12.56
N TYR A 271 -13.55 14.74 -12.87
CA TYR A 271 -13.90 13.54 -13.64
C TYR A 271 -15.09 12.79 -13.03
N ILE A 272 -15.97 12.27 -13.87
CA ILE A 272 -17.12 11.45 -13.45
C ILE A 272 -16.95 10.01 -13.91
N TRP A 273 -17.56 9.05 -13.22
CA TRP A 273 -17.55 7.64 -13.60
C TRP A 273 -18.91 7.25 -14.12
N VAL A 274 -18.93 6.62 -15.30
CA VAL A 274 -20.12 5.98 -15.84
C VAL A 274 -19.91 4.48 -15.96
N ASN A 275 -20.96 3.71 -15.68
CA ASN A 275 -20.97 2.27 -15.89
C ASN A 275 -21.31 1.92 -17.35
N GLN A 276 -21.52 0.64 -17.64
CA GLN A 276 -21.81 0.14 -18.99
C GLN A 276 -23.16 0.61 -19.53
N GLN A 277 -24.07 1.07 -18.66
CA GLN A 277 -25.34 1.67 -19.06
C GLN A 277 -25.24 3.19 -19.27
N GLY A 278 -24.04 3.77 -19.19
CA GLY A 278 -23.82 5.21 -19.28
C GLY A 278 -24.23 5.98 -18.03
N ARG A 279 -24.56 5.29 -16.92
CA ARG A 279 -25.05 5.92 -15.69
C ARG A 279 -23.93 6.19 -14.70
N ARG A 280 -24.01 7.33 -14.02
CA ARG A 280 -23.18 7.58 -12.84
C ARG A 280 -23.65 6.73 -11.67
N PHE A 281 -22.72 6.35 -10.80
CA PHE A 281 -23.00 5.42 -9.70
C PHE A 281 -22.26 5.73 -8.39
N HIS A 282 -21.44 6.78 -8.35
CA HIS A 282 -20.55 7.06 -7.21
C HIS A 282 -20.19 8.55 -7.11
N ASP A 283 -19.81 8.99 -5.90
CA ASP A 283 -19.13 10.28 -5.69
C ASP A 283 -17.63 10.10 -5.95
N GLU A 284 -17.15 10.54 -7.11
CA GLU A 284 -15.77 10.30 -7.55
C GLU A 284 -14.72 11.13 -6.78
N SER A 285 -15.15 12.03 -5.87
CA SER A 285 -14.24 12.67 -4.91
C SER A 285 -13.83 11.73 -3.77
N ARG A 286 -14.62 10.67 -3.55
CA ARG A 286 -14.40 9.64 -2.54
C ARG A 286 -13.75 8.42 -3.20
N ASN A 287 -12.43 8.42 -3.32
CA ASN A 287 -11.69 7.36 -4.03
C ASN A 287 -11.13 6.28 -3.08
N GLY A 288 -11.43 6.35 -1.78
CA GLY A 288 -10.88 5.43 -0.79
C GLY A 288 -11.43 4.01 -0.94
N ALA A 289 -10.68 3.05 -0.39
CA ALA A 289 -11.09 1.65 -0.32
C ALA A 289 -12.49 1.42 0.29
N PRO A 290 -12.95 2.19 1.31
CA PRO A 290 -14.27 1.97 1.90
C PRO A 290 -15.46 2.26 0.97
N SER A 291 -15.30 3.12 -0.04
CA SER A 291 -16.40 3.61 -0.86
C SER A 291 -16.26 3.26 -2.34
N ALA A 292 -15.14 3.62 -2.96
CA ALA A 292 -14.94 3.45 -4.39
C ALA A 292 -14.78 1.97 -4.77
N THR A 293 -14.04 1.20 -3.97
CA THR A 293 -13.85 -0.24 -4.21
C THR A 293 -15.18 -0.99 -4.29
N PRO A 294 -16.07 -0.96 -3.28
CA PRO A 294 -17.36 -1.63 -3.39
C PRO A 294 -18.27 -1.00 -4.46
N ALA A 295 -18.16 0.30 -4.75
CA ALA A 295 -18.93 0.93 -5.82
C ALA A 295 -18.58 0.36 -7.20
N LEU A 296 -17.29 0.24 -7.53
CA LEU A 296 -16.84 -0.31 -8.82
C LEU A 296 -17.02 -1.83 -8.89
N LEU A 297 -16.73 -2.57 -7.81
CA LEU A 297 -16.87 -4.04 -7.80
C LEU A 297 -18.32 -4.53 -7.92
N ARG A 298 -19.32 -3.67 -7.63
CA ARG A 298 -20.74 -3.98 -7.86
C ARG A 298 -21.21 -3.76 -9.29
N GLN A 299 -20.39 -3.16 -10.15
CA GLN A 299 -20.73 -3.04 -11.57
C GLN A 299 -20.57 -4.40 -12.26
N ASN A 300 -21.32 -4.61 -13.35
CA ASN A 300 -21.25 -5.86 -14.11
C ASN A 300 -21.08 -5.57 -15.62
N PRO A 301 -19.91 -5.89 -16.20
CA PRO A 301 -18.67 -6.33 -15.54
C PRO A 301 -18.07 -5.26 -14.60
N PRO A 302 -17.18 -5.62 -13.64
CA PRO A 302 -16.66 -4.72 -12.61
C PRO A 302 -15.61 -3.77 -13.20
N HIS A 303 -16.05 -2.83 -14.02
CA HIS A 303 -15.25 -1.75 -14.59
C HIS A 303 -16.12 -0.50 -14.77
N ALA A 304 -15.48 0.63 -15.03
CA ALA A 304 -16.17 1.89 -15.32
C ALA A 304 -15.44 2.68 -16.43
N TRP A 305 -16.04 3.76 -16.89
CA TRP A 305 -15.39 4.77 -17.73
C TRP A 305 -15.26 6.07 -16.96
N ALA A 306 -14.02 6.51 -16.72
CA ALA A 306 -13.74 7.86 -16.23
C ALA A 306 -13.81 8.86 -17.37
N ILE A 307 -14.77 9.77 -17.32
CA ILE A 307 -14.94 10.84 -18.30
C ILE A 307 -14.14 12.05 -17.86
N VAL A 308 -13.27 12.53 -18.73
CA VAL A 308 -12.41 13.70 -18.54
C VAL A 308 -12.46 14.59 -19.78
N ASP A 309 -12.11 15.85 -19.59
CA ASP A 309 -11.95 16.82 -20.68
C ASP A 309 -10.48 17.27 -20.83
N ALA A 310 -10.22 18.17 -21.77
CA ALA A 310 -8.85 18.62 -22.03
C ALA A 310 -8.24 19.36 -20.83
N ALA A 311 -9.02 20.18 -20.13
CA ALA A 311 -8.56 20.92 -18.96
C ALA A 311 -8.13 19.99 -17.82
N MET A 312 -8.90 18.93 -17.56
CA MET A 312 -8.56 17.91 -16.56
C MET A 312 -7.29 17.14 -16.93
N THR A 313 -7.12 16.78 -18.21
CA THR A 313 -5.94 16.01 -18.64
C THR A 313 -4.61 16.77 -18.50
N GLY A 314 -4.62 18.10 -18.55
CA GLY A 314 -3.41 18.92 -18.36
C GLY A 314 -2.76 18.76 -16.98
N ASN A 315 -3.55 18.40 -15.95
CA ASN A 315 -3.07 18.19 -14.59
C ASN A 315 -2.84 16.73 -14.24
N MET A 316 -3.26 15.79 -15.09
CA MET A 316 -3.22 14.35 -14.83
C MET A 316 -1.82 13.84 -14.53
N GLN A 317 -1.72 13.02 -13.49
CA GLN A 317 -0.48 12.39 -13.06
C GLN A 317 -0.67 10.87 -13.07
N VAL A 318 0.39 10.12 -13.36
CA VAL A 318 0.40 8.66 -13.26
C VAL A 318 1.40 8.24 -12.19
N ALA A 319 0.96 7.43 -11.24
CA ALA A 319 1.77 7.03 -10.08
C ALA A 319 2.66 5.81 -10.42
N ASP A 320 3.58 5.99 -11.35
CA ASP A 320 4.46 4.93 -11.86
C ASP A 320 5.83 5.50 -12.29
N PRO A 321 6.97 4.83 -11.99
CA PRO A 321 8.32 5.35 -12.28
C PRO A 321 8.61 5.68 -13.76
N TYR A 322 7.87 5.11 -14.71
CA TYR A 322 8.00 5.49 -16.12
C TYR A 322 7.44 6.89 -16.40
N TYR A 323 6.44 7.31 -15.64
CA TYR A 323 5.70 8.56 -15.84
C TYR A 323 6.12 9.67 -14.89
N ARG A 324 7.04 9.39 -13.95
CA ARG A 324 7.55 10.37 -12.99
C ARG A 324 8.93 9.99 -12.45
N ASP A 325 9.69 11.00 -12.06
CA ASP A 325 10.94 10.85 -11.30
C ASP A 325 10.78 11.53 -9.94
N GLY A 326 10.59 10.73 -8.88
CA GLY A 326 10.23 11.23 -7.55
C GLY A 326 8.95 12.06 -7.61
N ASP A 327 9.05 13.35 -7.25
CA ASP A 327 7.93 14.31 -7.32
C ASP A 327 7.69 14.93 -8.71
N LYS A 328 8.58 14.71 -9.68
CA LYS A 328 8.51 15.35 -11.01
C LYS A 328 7.75 14.48 -12.00
N ILE A 329 6.69 15.02 -12.60
CA ILE A 329 5.88 14.31 -13.62
C ILE A 329 6.51 14.45 -15.01
N ARG A 330 6.60 13.34 -15.74
CA ARG A 330 7.02 13.29 -17.16
C ARG A 330 5.79 13.47 -18.05
N ARG A 331 5.48 14.72 -18.38
CA ARG A 331 4.23 15.11 -19.09
C ARG A 331 4.14 14.53 -20.50
N ASP A 332 5.26 14.40 -21.20
CA ASP A 332 5.37 13.73 -22.49
C ASP A 332 4.89 12.27 -22.42
N LYS A 333 5.25 11.54 -21.36
CA LYS A 333 4.83 10.16 -21.14
C LYS A 333 3.36 10.03 -20.75
N VAL A 334 2.84 10.98 -19.97
CA VAL A 334 1.39 11.03 -19.69
C VAL A 334 0.61 11.28 -21.00
N GLN A 335 1.10 12.17 -21.86
CA GLN A 335 0.47 12.43 -23.16
C GLN A 335 0.54 11.21 -24.08
N GLU A 336 1.67 10.50 -24.11
CA GLU A 336 1.83 9.24 -24.85
C GLU A 336 0.78 8.20 -24.43
N LEU A 337 0.55 8.02 -23.13
CA LEU A 337 -0.50 7.13 -22.61
C LEU A 337 -1.89 7.57 -23.10
N LEU A 338 -2.21 8.86 -23.01
CA LEU A 338 -3.52 9.41 -23.39
C LEU A 338 -3.83 9.23 -24.88
N ASP A 339 -2.80 9.17 -25.73
CA ASP A 339 -2.95 9.10 -27.18
C ASP A 339 -2.83 7.67 -27.72
N GLN A 340 -2.03 6.81 -27.08
CA GLN A 340 -1.74 5.46 -27.58
C GLN A 340 -2.54 4.34 -26.90
N SER A 341 -3.08 4.58 -25.70
CA SER A 341 -3.72 3.51 -24.95
C SER A 341 -5.03 3.02 -25.60
N PRO A 342 -5.17 1.72 -25.88
CA PRO A 342 -6.42 1.14 -26.36
C PRO A 342 -7.49 1.07 -25.25
N TYR A 343 -7.19 1.52 -24.04
CA TYR A 343 -8.14 1.65 -22.93
C TYR A 343 -8.61 3.10 -22.74
N ILE A 344 -8.19 4.01 -23.62
CA ILE A 344 -8.59 5.40 -23.62
C ILE A 344 -9.26 5.71 -24.96
N ARG A 345 -10.47 6.26 -24.92
CA ARG A 345 -11.20 6.75 -26.10
C ARG A 345 -11.15 8.27 -26.11
N LYS A 346 -10.99 8.86 -27.29
CA LYS A 346 -10.99 10.31 -27.52
C LYS A 346 -12.09 10.67 -28.52
N ALA A 347 -12.78 11.77 -28.28
CA ALA A 347 -13.78 12.35 -29.19
C ALA A 347 -13.86 13.86 -29.01
N ASP A 348 -14.33 14.58 -30.04
CA ASP A 348 -14.50 16.03 -29.95
C ASP A 348 -15.89 16.41 -29.41
N THR A 349 -16.82 15.45 -29.36
CA THR A 349 -18.13 15.61 -28.75
C THR A 349 -18.44 14.51 -27.75
N LEU A 350 -19.22 14.82 -26.71
CA LEU A 350 -19.70 13.86 -25.72
C LEU A 350 -20.56 12.74 -26.33
N ARG A 351 -21.34 13.06 -27.38
CA ARG A 351 -22.15 12.08 -28.11
C ARG A 351 -21.28 11.05 -28.83
N GLU A 352 -20.27 11.51 -29.54
CA GLU A 352 -19.30 10.63 -30.22
C GLU A 352 -18.51 9.81 -29.19
N LEU A 353 -18.15 10.41 -28.05
CA LEU A 353 -17.49 9.68 -26.96
C LEU A 353 -18.36 8.52 -26.46
N ALA A 354 -19.64 8.78 -26.19
CA ALA A 354 -20.60 7.78 -25.73
C ALA A 354 -20.73 6.60 -26.72
N GLN A 355 -20.78 6.90 -28.03
CA GLN A 355 -20.79 5.88 -29.07
C GLN A 355 -19.51 5.04 -29.06
N LYS A 356 -18.33 5.67 -28.90
CA LYS A 356 -17.02 5.00 -28.87
C LYS A 356 -16.79 4.10 -27.65
N ILE A 357 -17.48 4.37 -26.54
CA ILE A 357 -17.44 3.52 -25.32
C ILE A 357 -18.64 2.58 -25.20
N GLU A 358 -19.51 2.56 -26.22
CA GLU A 358 -20.64 1.64 -26.36
C GLU A 358 -21.65 1.71 -25.21
N VAL A 359 -21.89 2.90 -24.66
CA VAL A 359 -22.94 3.15 -23.66
C VAL A 359 -24.22 3.69 -24.29
N ASP A 360 -25.33 3.62 -23.57
CA ASP A 360 -26.58 4.27 -23.99
C ASP A 360 -26.38 5.79 -24.09
N VAL A 361 -26.43 6.30 -25.32
CA VAL A 361 -26.11 7.70 -25.64
C VAL A 361 -27.07 8.69 -24.96
N PRO A 362 -28.40 8.54 -25.05
CA PRO A 362 -29.33 9.40 -24.29
C PRO A 362 -29.04 9.42 -22.79
N VAL A 363 -28.88 8.25 -22.15
CA VAL A 363 -28.63 8.16 -20.71
C VAL A 363 -27.32 8.83 -20.33
N PHE A 364 -26.25 8.60 -21.10
CA PHE A 364 -24.95 9.23 -20.86
C PHE A 364 -25.02 10.77 -20.95
N LEU A 365 -25.68 11.29 -21.99
CA LEU A 365 -25.80 12.73 -22.18
C LEU A 365 -26.62 13.38 -21.05
N GLU A 366 -27.67 12.70 -20.58
CA GLU A 366 -28.46 13.15 -19.43
C GLU A 366 -27.60 13.29 -18.16
N GLU A 367 -26.73 12.32 -17.89
CA GLU A 367 -25.82 12.36 -16.72
C GLU A 367 -24.84 13.54 -16.78
N VAL A 368 -24.23 13.78 -17.95
CA VAL A 368 -23.29 14.88 -18.13
C VAL A 368 -24.01 16.24 -18.08
N GLU A 369 -25.20 16.33 -18.67
CA GLU A 369 -26.02 17.56 -18.62
C GLU A 369 -26.47 17.87 -17.19
N ALA A 370 -26.93 16.87 -16.43
CA ALA A 370 -27.31 17.02 -15.03
C ALA A 370 -26.12 17.50 -14.17
N TYR A 371 -24.93 16.95 -14.41
CA TYR A 371 -23.71 17.39 -13.74
C TYR A 371 -23.34 18.84 -14.09
N ASN A 372 -23.37 19.21 -15.37
CA ASN A 372 -23.05 20.56 -15.83
C ASN A 372 -24.05 21.61 -15.30
N LYS A 373 -25.35 21.27 -15.23
CA LYS A 373 -26.40 22.15 -14.65
C LYS A 373 -26.15 22.53 -13.20
N ALA A 374 -25.46 21.69 -12.43
CA ALA A 374 -25.11 22.02 -11.04
C ALA A 374 -24.18 23.25 -10.97
N PHE A 375 -23.29 23.42 -11.95
CA PHE A 375 -22.45 24.62 -12.05
C PHE A 375 -23.21 25.83 -12.59
N ASP A 376 -24.12 25.65 -13.55
CA ASP A 376 -24.99 26.74 -14.03
C ASP A 376 -25.82 27.33 -12.89
N ALA A 377 -26.28 26.48 -11.98
CA ALA A 377 -27.04 26.87 -10.79
C ALA A 377 -26.17 27.37 -9.62
N GLY A 378 -24.84 27.43 -9.77
CA GLY A 378 -23.92 27.89 -8.72
C GLY A 378 -23.91 27.00 -7.47
N LEU A 379 -24.21 25.70 -7.61
CA LEU A 379 -24.26 24.77 -6.48
C LEU A 379 -22.85 24.47 -5.96
N LYS A 380 -22.73 24.30 -4.64
CA LYS A 380 -21.47 23.88 -4.00
C LYS A 380 -21.26 22.36 -4.07
N ARG A 381 -22.36 21.61 -4.21
CA ARG A 381 -22.37 20.14 -4.26
C ARG A 381 -23.29 19.67 -5.38
N GLU A 382 -22.88 18.60 -6.03
CA GLU A 382 -23.67 17.91 -7.04
C GLU A 382 -24.90 17.25 -6.39
N PRO A 383 -26.12 17.42 -6.93
CA PRO A 383 -27.36 16.99 -6.27
C PRO A 383 -27.49 15.49 -5.99
N ARG A 384 -27.01 14.63 -6.88
CA ARG A 384 -27.28 13.18 -6.83
C ARG A 384 -26.38 12.44 -5.87
N PHE A 385 -25.08 12.72 -5.89
CA PHE A 385 -24.11 12.00 -5.05
C PHE A 385 -23.47 12.88 -3.96
N GLY A 386 -23.75 14.19 -3.95
CA GLY A 386 -23.20 15.12 -2.97
C GLY A 386 -21.75 15.53 -3.24
N LYS A 387 -21.20 15.20 -4.41
CA LYS A 387 -19.83 15.50 -4.80
C LYS A 387 -19.51 16.99 -4.68
N PRO A 388 -18.43 17.40 -3.99
CA PRO A 388 -18.01 18.80 -3.93
C PRO A 388 -17.63 19.33 -5.32
N LEU A 389 -18.21 20.47 -5.71
CA LEU A 389 -17.98 21.07 -7.03
C LEU A 389 -16.87 22.12 -7.05
N GLY A 390 -16.45 22.63 -5.89
CA GLY A 390 -15.39 23.64 -5.78
C GLY A 390 -14.08 23.33 -6.53
N PRO A 391 -13.52 22.09 -6.44
CA PRO A 391 -12.31 21.73 -7.19
C PRO A 391 -12.59 21.22 -8.62
N CYS A 392 -13.87 21.19 -9.04
CA CYS A 392 -14.32 20.57 -10.28
C CYS A 392 -14.68 21.63 -11.33
N ASN A 393 -14.83 21.21 -12.60
CA ASN A 393 -15.32 22.06 -13.70
C ASN A 393 -16.43 21.35 -14.48
N LYS A 394 -17.15 22.10 -15.30
CA LYS A 394 -18.06 21.57 -16.32
C LYS A 394 -17.29 20.80 -17.39
N PHE A 395 -17.97 19.88 -18.05
CA PHE A 395 -17.48 19.28 -19.30
C PHE A 395 -17.85 20.18 -20.48
N ASP A 396 -16.98 21.15 -20.80
CA ASP A 396 -17.15 22.10 -21.91
C ASP A 396 -15.88 22.32 -22.76
N THR A 397 -14.77 21.67 -22.40
CA THR A 397 -13.47 21.87 -23.05
C THR A 397 -13.01 20.61 -23.82
N PRO A 398 -13.35 20.47 -25.11
CA PRO A 398 -12.90 19.34 -25.93
C PRO A 398 -11.37 19.38 -26.18
N PRO A 399 -10.74 18.26 -26.58
CA PRO A 399 -11.35 16.94 -26.76
C PRO A 399 -11.71 16.25 -25.43
N TYR A 400 -12.78 15.47 -25.44
CA TYR A 400 -13.19 14.63 -24.32
C TYR A 400 -12.49 13.27 -24.41
N ARG A 401 -12.22 12.68 -23.25
CA ARG A 401 -11.68 11.31 -23.16
C ARG A 401 -12.46 10.47 -22.16
N ALA A 402 -12.52 9.18 -22.46
CA ALA A 402 -13.03 8.15 -21.55
C ALA A 402 -11.92 7.14 -21.27
N ILE A 403 -11.56 7.00 -20.00
CA ILE A 403 -10.50 6.10 -19.52
C ILE A 403 -11.16 4.88 -18.88
N GLN A 404 -10.87 3.67 -19.38
CA GLN A 404 -11.45 2.46 -18.83
C GLN A 404 -10.79 2.08 -17.51
N LEU A 405 -11.61 1.91 -16.47
CA LEU A 405 -11.17 1.68 -15.10
C LEU A 405 -11.43 0.25 -14.67
N PHE A 406 -10.41 -0.43 -14.16
CA PHE A 406 -10.53 -1.80 -13.63
C PHE A 406 -10.03 -1.89 -12.18
N PRO A 407 -10.44 -2.93 -11.43
CA PRO A 407 -9.89 -3.22 -10.11
C PRO A 407 -8.41 -3.55 -10.23
N LEU A 408 -7.59 -2.80 -9.48
CA LEU A 408 -6.16 -2.99 -9.35
C LEU A 408 -5.87 -3.53 -7.94
N ALA A 409 -5.45 -4.79 -7.83
CA ALA A 409 -5.08 -5.39 -6.55
C ALA A 409 -3.84 -4.67 -6.00
N ARG A 410 -3.94 -4.10 -4.78
CA ARG A 410 -2.90 -3.19 -4.26
C ARG A 410 -2.35 -3.54 -2.90
N LYS A 411 -3.18 -3.85 -1.92
CA LYS A 411 -2.70 -4.15 -0.56
C LYS A 411 -3.44 -5.34 0.02
N ASN A 412 -2.73 -6.28 0.63
CA ASN A 412 -3.33 -7.35 1.42
C ASN A 412 -3.58 -6.83 2.83
N LEU A 413 -4.87 -6.72 3.21
CA LEU A 413 -5.25 -6.34 4.55
C LEU A 413 -5.24 -7.56 5.49
N GLY A 414 -5.48 -8.76 4.95
CA GLY A 414 -5.20 -10.02 5.64
C GLY A 414 -3.75 -10.48 5.53
N GLY A 415 -3.38 -11.48 6.33
CA GLY A 415 -2.04 -12.05 6.34
C GLY A 415 -1.84 -13.09 7.43
N VAL A 416 -0.57 -13.42 7.70
CA VAL A 416 -0.22 -14.33 8.79
C VAL A 416 -0.56 -13.69 10.14
N LYS A 417 -1.16 -14.45 11.05
CA LYS A 417 -1.45 -14.00 12.41
C LYS A 417 -0.16 -13.92 13.21
N THR A 418 0.00 -12.79 13.90
CA THR A 418 1.06 -12.59 14.87
C THR A 418 0.49 -12.08 16.20
N ASP A 419 1.18 -12.35 17.30
CA ASP A 419 0.88 -11.71 18.58
C ASP A 419 1.46 -10.28 18.64
N MET A 420 1.24 -9.55 19.74
CA MET A 420 1.72 -8.17 19.93
C MET A 420 3.26 -8.01 19.94
N ARG A 421 4.01 -9.12 19.88
CA ARG A 421 5.48 -9.14 19.72
C ARG A 421 5.91 -9.53 18.30
N CYS A 422 4.97 -9.61 17.36
CA CYS A 422 5.16 -10.05 15.99
C CYS A 422 5.62 -11.51 15.83
N ARG A 423 5.45 -12.38 16.84
CA ARG A 423 5.76 -13.81 16.70
C ARG A 423 4.71 -14.47 15.82
N VAL A 424 5.13 -15.27 14.85
CA VAL A 424 4.20 -16.00 13.97
C VAL A 424 3.45 -17.05 14.77
N LEU A 425 2.13 -17.09 14.64
CA LEU A 425 1.28 -18.05 15.34
C LEU A 425 0.88 -19.21 14.42
N ASN A 426 0.84 -20.42 14.98
CA ASN A 426 0.26 -21.59 14.32
C ASN A 426 -1.28 -21.63 14.47
N ALA A 427 -1.93 -22.66 13.94
CA ALA A 427 -3.40 -22.84 14.02
C ALA A 427 -3.94 -23.02 15.45
N HIS A 428 -3.07 -23.30 16.43
CA HIS A 428 -3.40 -23.36 17.86
C HIS A 428 -3.13 -22.04 18.59
N PHE A 429 -2.79 -20.97 17.85
CA PHE A 429 -2.38 -19.67 18.39
C PHE A 429 -1.13 -19.72 19.26
N GLU A 430 -0.27 -20.72 19.05
CA GLU A 430 1.02 -20.85 19.72
C GLU A 430 2.13 -20.25 18.84
N PRO A 431 3.09 -19.51 19.42
CA PRO A 431 4.24 -18.99 18.67
C PRO A 431 5.10 -20.11 18.05
N ILE A 432 5.45 -19.96 16.77
CA ILE A 432 6.49 -20.77 16.13
C ILE A 432 7.86 -20.27 16.61
N PRO A 433 8.68 -21.08 17.30
CA PRO A 433 9.90 -20.61 17.93
C PRO A 433 10.91 -20.03 16.92
N GLY A 434 11.47 -18.86 17.25
CA GLY A 434 12.48 -18.18 16.41
C GLY A 434 11.92 -17.44 15.19
N LEU A 435 10.59 -17.39 15.01
CA LEU A 435 9.97 -16.88 13.79
C LEU A 435 9.06 -15.67 14.04
N TYR A 436 9.34 -14.59 13.30
CA TYR A 436 8.60 -13.33 13.36
C TYR A 436 8.11 -12.92 11.98
N ALA A 437 7.02 -12.15 11.92
CA ALA A 437 6.53 -11.56 10.68
C ALA A 437 6.04 -10.13 10.87
N ALA A 438 6.24 -9.29 9.85
CA ALA A 438 5.86 -7.88 9.87
C ALA A 438 5.48 -7.35 8.48
N GLY A 439 4.82 -6.19 8.46
CA GLY A 439 4.35 -5.55 7.24
C GLY A 439 3.18 -6.26 6.57
N GLU A 440 3.01 -6.04 5.27
CA GLU A 440 1.87 -6.54 4.48
C GLU A 440 1.69 -8.07 4.54
N LEU A 441 2.77 -8.84 4.72
CA LEU A 441 2.71 -10.30 4.95
C LEU A 441 1.85 -10.67 6.16
N ALA A 442 1.83 -9.81 7.18
CA ALA A 442 1.06 -9.96 8.41
C ALA A 442 -0.15 -9.01 8.42
N GLY A 443 -0.73 -8.70 7.25
CA GLY A 443 -1.87 -7.76 7.16
C GLY A 443 -1.54 -6.40 7.74
N MET A 444 -0.32 -5.90 7.45
CA MET A 444 0.36 -4.74 8.04
C MET A 444 0.81 -4.92 9.49
N ALA A 445 -0.01 -5.53 10.34
CA ALA A 445 0.33 -6.03 11.67
C ALA A 445 -0.77 -7.00 12.15
N GLY A 446 -0.39 -8.02 12.93
CA GLY A 446 -1.36 -8.89 13.63
C GLY A 446 -2.25 -9.76 12.74
N GLY A 447 -2.01 -9.79 11.43
CA GLY A 447 -2.79 -10.52 10.44
C GLY A 447 -3.95 -9.75 9.84
N HIS A 448 -4.41 -8.63 10.43
CA HIS A 448 -5.57 -7.87 9.91
C HIS A 448 -5.83 -6.49 10.56
N ILE A 449 -4.80 -5.70 10.87
CA ILE A 449 -4.97 -4.41 11.60
C ILE A 449 -6.06 -3.46 11.04
N ASN A 450 -6.33 -3.51 9.73
CA ASN A 450 -7.31 -2.64 9.08
C ASN A 450 -8.71 -3.24 8.98
N GLY A 451 -8.91 -4.53 9.23
CA GLY A 451 -10.17 -5.21 8.92
C GLY A 451 -10.47 -5.22 7.41
N LYS A 452 -11.73 -4.96 7.03
CA LYS A 452 -12.21 -5.05 5.64
C LYS A 452 -11.74 -3.93 4.73
N ALA A 453 -11.49 -2.75 5.27
CA ALA A 453 -11.01 -1.60 4.52
C ALA A 453 -10.11 -0.74 5.40
N GLY A 454 -9.00 -0.25 4.84
CA GLY A 454 -8.08 0.63 5.56
C GLY A 454 -8.26 2.09 5.16
N LEU A 455 -8.04 2.98 6.13
CA LEU A 455 -7.85 4.40 5.84
C LEU A 455 -6.58 4.59 5.00
N GLU A 456 -6.51 5.65 4.21
CA GLU A 456 -5.23 5.97 3.59
C GLU A 456 -4.17 6.26 4.66
N GLY A 457 -2.95 5.76 4.45
CA GLY A 457 -1.84 5.90 5.39
C GLY A 457 -1.75 4.79 6.45
N THR A 458 -2.75 3.92 6.58
CA THR A 458 -2.72 2.78 7.52
C THR A 458 -2.11 1.50 6.93
N MET A 459 -1.35 1.65 5.83
CA MET A 459 -0.55 0.56 5.26
C MET A 459 0.94 0.75 5.49
N MET A 460 1.53 1.83 4.96
CA MET A 460 2.96 2.09 5.10
C MET A 460 3.36 2.26 6.55
N GLY A 461 2.67 3.13 7.29
CA GLY A 461 2.99 3.44 8.68
C GLY A 461 2.97 2.19 9.57
N PRO A 462 1.87 1.44 9.61
CA PRO A 462 1.81 0.19 10.36
C PRO A 462 2.83 -0.86 9.93
N SER A 463 3.20 -0.92 8.64
CA SER A 463 4.27 -1.81 8.18
C SER A 463 5.65 -1.43 8.71
N LEU A 464 5.96 -0.13 8.75
CA LEU A 464 7.19 0.37 9.38
C LEU A 464 7.18 0.06 10.88
N PHE A 465 6.08 0.36 11.55
CA PHE A 465 5.93 0.16 12.99
C PHE A 465 6.04 -1.32 13.37
N SER A 466 5.30 -2.23 12.73
CA SER A 466 5.39 -3.66 13.01
C SER A 466 6.78 -4.22 12.67
N GLY A 467 7.46 -3.66 11.66
CA GLY A 467 8.86 -3.95 11.38
C GLY A 467 9.76 -3.64 12.57
N ARG A 468 9.64 -2.45 13.16
CA ARG A 468 10.39 -2.08 14.38
C ARG A 468 10.07 -3.02 15.54
N VAL A 469 8.78 -3.28 15.80
CA VAL A 469 8.34 -4.19 16.87
C VAL A 469 8.97 -5.58 16.70
N ALA A 470 8.88 -6.16 15.49
CA ALA A 470 9.47 -7.46 15.18
C ALA A 470 11.00 -7.45 15.36
N GLY A 471 11.69 -6.42 14.85
CA GLY A 471 13.15 -6.30 14.98
C GLY A 471 13.61 -6.23 16.43
N GLY A 472 12.93 -5.44 17.27
CA GLY A 472 13.25 -5.32 18.69
C GLY A 472 13.07 -6.64 19.44
N TRP A 473 11.94 -7.34 19.25
CA TRP A 473 11.71 -8.62 19.90
C TRP A 473 12.57 -9.76 19.36
N ALA A 474 12.84 -9.79 18.05
CA ALA A 474 13.73 -10.77 17.44
C ALA A 474 15.18 -10.61 17.94
N ALA A 475 15.65 -9.36 18.12
CA ALA A 475 16.95 -9.08 18.72
C ALA A 475 17.00 -9.50 20.20
N HIS A 476 15.93 -9.24 20.95
CA HIS A 476 15.84 -9.64 22.36
C HIS A 476 15.93 -11.17 22.53
N GLU A 477 15.18 -11.93 21.75
CA GLU A 477 15.25 -13.40 21.76
C GLU A 477 16.62 -13.90 21.28
N ALA A 478 17.33 -13.15 20.43
CA ALA A 478 18.71 -13.41 20.05
C ALA A 478 19.77 -13.02 21.12
N GLY A 479 19.35 -12.42 22.24
CA GLY A 479 20.19 -12.01 23.37
C GLY A 479 20.62 -10.54 23.37
N PHE A 480 19.95 -9.68 22.60
CA PHE A 480 20.32 -8.27 22.43
C PHE A 480 19.20 -7.32 22.83
N GLY A 481 19.51 -6.39 23.73
CA GLY A 481 18.57 -5.37 24.17
C GLY A 481 17.34 -5.93 24.91
N PRO A 482 16.44 -5.02 25.33
CA PRO A 482 15.29 -5.35 26.17
C PRO A 482 14.02 -5.73 25.40
N GLY A 483 14.07 -5.79 24.07
CA GLY A 483 12.88 -5.87 23.20
C GLY A 483 12.54 -4.52 22.59
N PHE A 484 11.37 -4.42 21.97
CA PHE A 484 10.87 -3.13 21.48
C PHE A 484 10.41 -2.27 22.66
N ILE A 485 11.16 -1.21 22.96
CA ILE A 485 10.77 -0.17 23.93
C ILE A 485 10.31 1.05 23.14
N GLY A 486 9.03 1.05 22.79
CA GLY A 486 8.40 2.23 22.21
C GLY A 486 8.15 3.33 23.25
N LYS A 487 7.85 4.53 22.78
CA LYS A 487 7.34 5.65 23.57
C LYS A 487 5.92 5.95 23.13
N THR A 488 4.96 5.74 24.03
CA THR A 488 3.57 6.14 23.77
C THR A 488 3.43 7.66 23.82
N ALA A 489 2.38 8.20 23.22
CA ALA A 489 1.96 9.57 23.45
C ALA A 489 1.83 9.85 24.97
N PRO A 490 2.15 11.07 25.44
CA PRO A 490 1.95 11.47 26.84
C PRO A 490 0.54 11.15 27.34
N ALA A 491 0.40 10.77 28.61
CA ALA A 491 -0.91 10.63 29.24
C ALA A 491 -1.60 12.01 29.36
N GLY A 492 -2.85 12.12 28.90
CA GLY A 492 -3.66 13.34 29.02
C GLY A 492 -3.65 14.27 27.80
N TRP A 493 -3.42 13.73 26.60
CA TRP A 493 -3.82 14.37 25.34
C TRP A 493 -5.33 14.60 25.29
#